data_AF-A0A1I6SGG6-F1
#
_entry.id   AF-A0A1I6SGG6-F1
#
_cell.length_a   1.000
_cell.length_b   1.000
_cell.length_c   1.000
_cell.angle_alpha   90.00
_cell.angle_beta   90.00
_cell.angle_gamma   90.00
#
_symmetry.space_group_name_H-M   'P 1'
#
loop_
_entity.id
_entity.type
_entity.pdbx_description
1 polymer ?
#
loop_
_entity_poly.entity_id
_entity_poly.type
_entity_poly.pdbx_seq_one_letter_code
_entity_poly.pdbx_strand_id
1 'polypeptide(L)'
;MKTRGDWRTPLLKPGQKIEFVLEDLELAFYKEQLDRITKRWNNGESLDKISRTEQRETDEVFLALFHQARKGKITRPFAMRLEKE
;
A
#
# COMPACT_ATOMS: atom_id res chain seq x y z
N MET A 1 7.60 28.72 -21.65
CA MET A 1 7.93 27.36 -21.18
C MET A 1 6.87 26.40 -21.74
N LYS A 2 7.24 25.47 -22.63
CA LYS A 2 6.28 24.57 -23.31
C LYS A 2 5.97 23.38 -22.40
N THR A 3 4.76 23.30 -21.87
CA THR A 3 4.23 22.08 -21.23
C THR A 3 3.83 21.09 -22.32
N ARG A 4 4.77 20.22 -22.70
CA ARG A 4 4.44 19.01 -23.48
C ARG A 4 3.83 17.98 -22.52
N GLY A 5 2.77 17.34 -22.98
CA GLY A 5 1.89 16.49 -22.19
C GLY A 5 2.59 15.35 -21.46
N ASP A 6 2.17 15.14 -20.22
CA ASP A 6 2.34 13.89 -19.51
C ASP A 6 1.04 13.59 -18.76
N TRP A 7 0.50 12.40 -18.96
CA TRP A 7 -0.83 11.89 -18.59
C TRP A 7 -0.93 11.57 -17.08
N ARG A 8 -0.13 12.25 -16.25
CA ARG A 8 0.19 11.89 -14.86
C ARG A 8 -0.10 12.96 -13.82
N THR A 9 -0.59 14.14 -14.21
CA THR A 9 -0.95 15.18 -13.23
C THR A 9 -2.44 15.06 -12.89
N PRO A 10 -2.81 14.85 -11.61
CA PRO A 10 -4.22 14.93 -11.22
C PRO A 10 -4.74 16.33 -11.57
N LEU A 11 -5.94 16.38 -12.17
CA LEU A 11 -6.62 17.60 -12.63
C LEU A 11 -7.07 18.45 -11.42
N LEU A 12 -6.11 18.94 -10.63
CA LEU A 12 -6.38 19.83 -9.52
C LEU A 12 -6.61 21.23 -10.08
N LYS A 13 -7.70 21.87 -9.65
CA LYS A 13 -8.01 23.23 -10.06
C LYS A 13 -6.99 24.18 -9.41
N PRO A 14 -6.34 25.07 -10.18
CA PRO A 14 -5.47 26.09 -9.61
C PRO A 14 -6.22 26.96 -8.61
N GLY A 15 -5.56 27.37 -7.52
CA GLY A 15 -6.12 28.32 -6.53
C GLY A 15 -6.83 27.70 -5.32
N GLN A 16 -6.93 26.37 -5.23
CA GLN A 16 -7.36 25.69 -4.01
C GLN A 16 -6.17 25.37 -3.10
N LYS A 17 -6.39 25.34 -1.78
CA LYS A 17 -5.40 24.79 -0.84
C LYS A 17 -5.33 23.29 -1.08
N ILE A 18 -4.19 22.82 -1.58
CA ILE A 18 -3.93 21.42 -1.88
C ILE A 18 -3.05 20.89 -0.77
N GLU A 19 -3.46 19.76 -0.19
CA GLU A 19 -2.64 18.97 0.73
C GLU A 19 -2.17 17.74 -0.05
N PHE A 20 -0.86 17.50 -0.04
CA PHE A 20 -0.30 16.30 -0.62
C PHE A 20 -0.29 15.21 0.45
N VAL A 21 -1.06 14.15 0.22
CA VAL A 21 -1.24 13.08 1.22
C VAL A 21 0.00 12.18 1.21
N LEU A 22 0.52 11.84 2.39
CA LEU A 22 1.64 10.90 2.62
C LEU A 22 3.02 11.41 2.17
N GLU A 23 3.23 12.74 2.10
CA GLU A 23 4.56 13.30 1.78
C GLU A 23 5.62 12.97 2.85
N ASP A 24 5.18 12.73 4.08
CA ASP A 24 5.99 12.38 5.24
C ASP A 24 6.43 10.91 5.25
N LEU A 25 5.77 10.05 4.47
CA LEU A 25 6.09 8.64 4.42
C LEU A 25 7.28 8.38 3.49
N GLU A 26 8.49 8.54 4.01
CA GLU A 26 9.74 8.02 3.43
C GLU A 26 9.81 6.47 3.55
N LEU A 27 8.78 5.79 3.03
CA LEU A 27 8.55 4.37 3.27
C LEU A 27 9.54 3.48 2.50
N ALA A 28 10.46 2.87 3.25
CA ALA A 28 11.40 1.87 2.74
C ALA A 28 11.21 0.53 3.47
N PHE A 29 11.12 -0.54 2.68
CA PHE A 29 11.08 -1.92 3.18
C PHE A 29 12.25 -2.70 2.65
N TYR A 30 12.85 -3.54 3.49
CA TYR A 30 13.68 -4.63 2.99
C TYR A 30 12.82 -5.54 2.11
N LYS A 31 13.39 -6.00 0.98
CA LYS A 31 12.67 -6.86 0.03
C LYS A 31 12.07 -8.09 0.72
N GLU A 32 12.82 -8.72 1.63
CA GLU A 32 12.36 -9.87 2.39
C GLU A 32 11.16 -9.56 3.29
N GLN A 33 11.15 -8.40 3.95
CA GLN A 33 10.02 -7.96 4.76
C GLN A 33 8.77 -7.76 3.90
N LEU A 34 8.92 -7.14 2.73
CA LEU A 34 7.85 -6.93 1.76
C LEU A 34 7.26 -8.27 1.26
N ASP A 35 8.11 -9.27 1.04
CA ASP A 35 7.70 -10.60 0.62
C ASP A 35 7.03 -11.38 1.77
N ARG A 36 7.50 -11.24 3.02
CA ARG A 36 6.81 -11.79 4.21
C ARG A 36 5.42 -11.19 4.40
N ILE A 37 5.28 -9.86 4.37
CA ILE A 37 3.99 -9.15 4.44
C ILE A 37 3.01 -9.72 3.40
N THR A 38 3.48 -9.84 2.16
CA THR A 38 2.69 -10.37 1.04
C THR A 38 2.23 -11.81 1.28
N LYS A 39 3.14 -12.67 1.74
CA LYS A 39 2.85 -14.07 2.03
C LYS A 39 1.80 -14.20 3.14
N ARG A 40 1.98 -13.47 4.25
CA ARG A 40 1.04 -13.46 5.38
C ARG A 40 -0.36 -13.02 4.96
N TRP A 41 -0.45 -11.94 4.20
CA TRP A 41 -1.72 -11.46 3.66
C TRP A 41 -2.40 -12.47 2.75
N ASN A 42 -1.64 -13.07 1.83
CA ASN A 42 -2.17 -14.09 0.93
C ASN A 42 -2.62 -15.37 1.67
N ASN A 43 -2.00 -15.65 2.82
CA ASN A 43 -2.37 -16.72 3.76
C ASN A 43 -3.56 -16.35 4.66
N GLY A 44 -4.21 -15.20 4.47
CA GLY A 44 -5.41 -14.82 5.21
C GLY A 44 -5.17 -14.05 6.50
N GLU A 45 -3.92 -13.75 6.87
CA GLU A 45 -3.69 -12.95 8.07
C GLU A 45 -4.33 -11.55 7.96
N SER A 46 -4.88 -11.05 9.07
CA SER A 46 -5.43 -9.70 9.15
C SER A 46 -4.33 -8.65 9.12
N LEU A 47 -4.68 -7.43 8.72
CA LEU A 47 -3.74 -6.32 8.64
C LEU A 47 -3.07 -6.06 10.00
N ASP A 48 -3.84 -6.04 11.08
CA ASP A 48 -3.35 -5.82 12.46
C ASP A 48 -2.40 -6.92 12.94
N LYS A 49 -2.64 -8.16 12.51
CA LYS A 49 -1.73 -9.27 12.85
C LYS A 49 -0.40 -9.13 12.14
N ILE A 50 -0.44 -8.72 10.87
CA ILE A 50 0.77 -8.50 10.07
C ILE A 50 1.58 -7.32 10.62
N SER A 51 0.93 -6.21 10.97
CA SER A 51 1.59 -5.01 11.53
C SER A 51 2.33 -5.34 12.82
N ARG A 52 1.67 -6.03 13.76
CA ARG A 52 2.31 -6.52 14.99
C ARG A 52 3.49 -7.44 14.73
N THR A 53 3.37 -8.33 13.75
CA THR A 53 4.41 -9.34 13.48
C THR A 53 5.64 -8.74 12.78
N GLU A 54 5.43 -7.81 11.86
CA GLU A 54 6.51 -7.18 11.10
C GLU A 54 7.03 -5.89 11.76
N GLN A 55 6.51 -5.54 12.94
CA GLN A 55 6.90 -4.37 13.76
C GLN A 55 6.84 -3.07 12.95
N ARG A 56 5.69 -2.86 12.32
CA ARG A 56 5.39 -1.71 11.45
C ARG A 56 4.05 -1.14 11.82
N GLU A 57 3.85 0.14 11.53
CA GLU A 57 2.54 0.75 11.69
C GLU A 57 1.54 0.16 10.68
N THR A 58 0.27 0.13 11.05
CA THR A 58 -0.78 -0.56 10.27
C THR A 58 -0.97 0.08 8.88
N ASP A 59 -0.83 1.40 8.78
CA ASP A 59 -0.87 2.17 7.53
C ASP A 59 0.33 1.88 6.61
N GLU A 60 1.53 1.73 7.16
CA GLU A 60 2.72 1.33 6.42
C GLU A 60 2.54 -0.06 5.79
N VAL A 61 1.99 -1.02 6.56
CA VAL A 61 1.69 -2.37 6.05
C VAL A 61 0.61 -2.31 4.97
N PHE A 62 -0.41 -1.47 5.14
CA PHE A 62 -1.42 -1.24 4.10
C PHE A 62 -0.78 -0.73 2.80
N LEU A 63 0.11 0.26 2.88
CA LEU A 63 0.82 0.81 1.71
C LEU A 63 1.74 -0.22 1.06
N ALA A 64 2.41 -1.06 1.85
CA ALA A 64 3.20 -2.18 1.34
C ALA A 64 2.35 -3.18 0.56
N LEU A 65 1.16 -3.53 1.07
CA LEU A 65 0.21 -4.41 0.40
C LEU A 65 -0.37 -3.79 -0.86
N PHE A 66 -0.72 -2.50 -0.83
CA PHE A 66 -1.16 -1.74 -1.99
C PHE A 66 -0.10 -1.77 -3.10
N HIS A 67 1.16 -1.50 -2.76
CA HIS A 67 2.30 -1.58 -3.68
C HIS A 67 2.46 -2.98 -4.29
N GLN A 68 2.40 -4.03 -3.47
CA GLN A 68 2.51 -5.41 -3.95
C GLN A 68 1.28 -5.82 -4.81
N ALA A 69 0.10 -5.28 -4.54
CA ALA A 69 -1.10 -5.46 -5.37
C ALA A 69 -0.93 -4.81 -6.75
N ARG A 70 -0.37 -3.60 -6.82
CA ARG A 70 -0.02 -2.92 -8.09
C ARG A 70 0.98 -3.73 -8.93
N LYS A 71 1.79 -4.59 -8.29
CA LYS A 71 2.71 -5.54 -8.93
C LYS A 71 2.11 -6.91 -9.20
N GLY A 72 0.82 -7.12 -8.92
CA GLY A 72 0.12 -8.39 -9.15
C GLY A 72 0.51 -9.53 -8.20
N LYS A 73 1.12 -9.24 -7.04
CA LYS A 73 1.56 -10.28 -6.08
C LYS A 73 0.51 -10.68 -5.05
N ILE A 74 -0.61 -9.97 -4.97
CA ILE A 74 -1.70 -10.28 -4.03
C ILE A 74 -2.63 -11.32 -4.67
N THR A 75 -2.67 -12.51 -4.10
CA THR A 75 -3.43 -13.67 -4.59
C THR A 75 -4.41 -14.21 -3.54
N ARG A 76 -4.65 -13.48 -2.45
CA ARG A 76 -5.51 -13.89 -1.33
C ARG A 76 -6.86 -14.45 -1.83
N PRO A 77 -7.11 -15.77 -1.66
CA PRO A 77 -8.35 -16.41 -2.10
C PRO A 77 -9.56 -15.83 -1.37
N PHE A 78 -10.73 -15.85 -2.02
CA PHE A 78 -11.98 -15.33 -1.44
C PHE A 78 -12.35 -16.03 -0.12
N ALA A 79 -12.13 -17.35 -0.02
CA ALA A 79 -12.35 -18.10 1.22
C ALA A 79 -11.56 -17.54 2.42
N MET A 80 -10.36 -17.00 2.17
CA MET A 80 -9.51 -16.40 3.21
C MET A 80 -9.91 -14.94 3.53
N ARG A 81 -10.97 -14.40 2.91
CA ARG A 81 -11.51 -13.06 3.22
C ARG A 81 -12.71 -13.12 4.16
N LEU A 82 -13.21 -14.32 4.45
CA LEU A 82 -14.40 -14.57 5.25
C LEU A 82 -14.07 -15.03 6.68
N GLU A 83 -12.86 -14.80 7.19
CA GLU A 83 -12.57 -15.15 8.58
C GLU A 83 -13.56 -14.42 9.50
N LYS A 84 -14.32 -15.24 10.24
CA LYS A 84 -15.36 -14.86 11.18
C LYS A 84 -14.75 -13.98 12.25
N GLU A 85 -15.31 -12.79 12.42
CA GLU A 85 -15.13 -11.96 13.62
C GLU A 85 -15.42 -12.76 14.89
#